data_AF-A0A6J8BLG0-F1
#
_entry.id   AF-A0A6J8BLG0-F1
#
_cell.length_a   1.000
_cell.length_b   1.000
_cell.length_c   1.000
_cell.angle_alpha   90.00
_cell.angle_beta   90.00
_cell.angle_gamma   90.00
#
_symmetry.space_group_name_H-M   'P 1'
#
loop_
_entity.id
_entity.type
_entity.pdbx_description
1 polymer ?
#
loop_
_entity_poly.entity_id
_entity_poly.type
_entity_poly.pdbx_seq_one_letter_code
_entity_poly.pdbx_strand_id
1 'polypeptide(L)'
;MQEIFLTTLGISETFANNALQNQQDGVFVGEDKHGKHVPYNKTTKTAMDLVRRHIESFPVVDGHYTRKDSNRKCLRADLNIKRMYELYIVQCKVQIPEEDIVSQAVFRKIFNEEYNFSFHVTKKKDQCAVSTTHHQRNNEGTLTKDIKKAYDKHQARKIKAREEKKKDRLILTNQSRSSITNSWKVVTLKWSVTTCTHQLNLPKKKTEVLVPQQWATVMQMARRYDPYMIVPLKYEDIYNFKDLTKKIMKFRKEDVNGKKIKWLKIRWLRYTKENPDCILFKYKMDDAFREMKVAPTSTRGRAAEKNHLIKKYTSRQSISAANKKRLQERNHSF
;
A
#
# COMPACT_ATOMS: atom_id res chain seq x y z
N MET A 1 -8.53 68.87 -36.55
CA MET A 1 -7.36 67.95 -36.56
C MET A 1 -7.59 66.66 -35.78
N GLN A 2 -8.24 66.68 -34.60
CA GLN A 2 -8.54 65.46 -33.83
C GLN A 2 -9.46 64.47 -34.57
N GLU A 3 -10.47 64.97 -35.27
CA GLU A 3 -11.48 64.14 -35.96
C GLU A 3 -10.88 63.26 -37.07
N ILE A 4 -9.95 63.81 -37.87
CA ILE A 4 -9.24 63.11 -38.95
C ILE A 4 -8.35 61.99 -38.39
N PHE A 5 -7.66 62.24 -37.27
CA PHE A 5 -6.78 61.25 -36.63
C PHE A 5 -7.57 60.02 -36.14
N LEU A 6 -8.71 60.25 -35.46
CA LEU A 6 -9.55 59.18 -34.92
C LEU A 6 -10.19 58.33 -36.02
N THR A 7 -10.67 58.96 -37.10
CA THR A 7 -11.23 58.23 -38.26
C THR A 7 -10.15 57.47 -39.04
N THR A 8 -8.98 58.05 -39.24
CA THR A 8 -7.89 57.41 -40.01
C THR A 8 -7.33 56.17 -39.31
N LEU A 9 -7.23 56.20 -37.98
CA LEU A 9 -6.72 55.07 -37.19
C LEU A 9 -7.80 54.12 -36.68
N GLY A 10 -9.09 54.48 -36.83
CA GLY A 10 -10.22 53.68 -36.33
C GLY A 10 -10.24 53.56 -34.81
N ILE A 11 -9.81 54.60 -34.10
CA ILE A 11 -9.68 54.61 -32.63
C ILE A 11 -10.80 55.45 -32.04
N SER A 12 -11.44 54.95 -30.96
CA SER A 12 -12.43 55.74 -30.23
C SER A 12 -11.80 56.93 -29.51
N GLU A 13 -12.50 58.06 -29.49
CA GLU A 13 -12.06 59.26 -28.76
C GLU A 13 -11.77 58.98 -27.28
N THR A 14 -12.60 58.15 -26.64
CA THR A 14 -12.43 57.71 -25.25
C THR A 14 -11.12 56.96 -25.02
N PHE A 15 -10.69 56.14 -25.99
CA PHE A 15 -9.42 55.41 -25.90
C PHE A 15 -8.23 56.37 -25.98
N ALA A 16 -8.27 57.33 -26.91
CA ALA A 16 -7.22 58.34 -27.06
C ALA A 16 -7.10 59.22 -25.80
N ASN A 17 -8.22 59.68 -25.25
CA ASN A 17 -8.25 60.48 -24.02
C ASN A 17 -7.74 59.69 -22.81
N ASN A 18 -8.13 58.42 -22.66
CA ASN A 18 -7.63 57.56 -21.57
C ASN A 18 -6.12 57.28 -21.71
N ALA A 19 -5.61 57.11 -22.93
CA ALA A 19 -4.18 56.92 -23.15
C ALA A 19 -3.38 58.17 -22.75
N LEU A 20 -3.84 59.36 -23.15
CA LEU A 20 -3.23 60.63 -22.78
C LEU A 20 -3.27 60.90 -21.27
N GLN A 21 -4.37 60.57 -20.61
CA GLN A 21 -4.52 60.75 -19.15
C GLN A 21 -3.60 59.83 -18.32
N ASN A 22 -3.21 58.68 -18.85
CA ASN A 22 -2.37 57.70 -18.16
C ASN A 22 -0.93 57.68 -18.71
N GLN A 23 -0.52 58.71 -19.46
CA GLN A 23 0.82 58.83 -20.04
C GLN A 23 1.67 59.84 -19.27
N GLN A 24 2.94 59.51 -19.05
CA GLN A 24 3.99 60.44 -18.65
C GLN A 24 5.21 60.17 -19.55
N ASP A 25 5.80 61.20 -20.15
CA ASP A 25 6.99 61.09 -21.02
C ASP A 25 6.90 60.03 -22.15
N GLY A 26 5.70 59.85 -22.73
CA GLY A 26 5.52 58.84 -23.80
C GLY A 26 5.31 57.42 -23.30
N VAL A 27 5.32 57.21 -21.98
CA VAL A 27 5.19 55.90 -21.33
C VAL A 27 3.89 55.85 -20.54
N PHE A 28 3.21 54.71 -20.59
CA PHE A 28 2.03 54.46 -19.76
C PHE A 28 2.45 54.32 -18.28
N VAL A 29 1.92 55.19 -17.41
CA VAL A 29 2.21 55.23 -15.97
C VAL A 29 1.05 54.70 -15.13
N GLY A 30 -0.06 54.30 -15.76
CA GLY A 30 -1.18 53.65 -15.06
C GLY A 30 -0.86 52.23 -14.58
N GLU A 31 -1.59 51.75 -13.58
CA GLU A 31 -1.63 50.31 -13.28
C GLU A 31 -2.66 49.61 -14.18
N ASP A 32 -2.27 48.47 -14.75
CA ASP A 32 -3.22 47.59 -15.43
C ASP A 32 -4.24 47.05 -14.42
N LYS A 33 -5.53 47.39 -14.60
CA LYS A 33 -6.65 46.97 -13.74
C LYS A 33 -7.48 45.85 -14.36
N HIS A 34 -7.12 45.35 -15.54
CA HIS A 34 -7.83 44.24 -16.17
C HIS A 34 -7.83 43.01 -15.25
N GLY A 35 -8.97 42.34 -15.13
CA GLY A 35 -9.12 41.12 -14.34
C GLY A 35 -9.00 41.28 -12.81
N LYS A 36 -8.80 42.50 -12.28
CA LYS A 36 -8.69 42.75 -10.82
C LYS A 36 -10.05 42.86 -10.11
N HIS A 37 -11.17 42.83 -10.84
CA HIS A 37 -12.50 42.88 -10.26
C HIS A 37 -12.84 41.56 -9.54
N VAL A 38 -13.24 41.65 -8.28
CA VAL A 38 -13.70 40.49 -7.51
C VAL A 38 -15.08 40.09 -8.02
N PRO A 39 -15.30 38.86 -8.51
CA PRO A 39 -16.61 38.43 -8.99
C PRO A 39 -17.65 38.56 -7.88
N TYR A 40 -18.84 39.07 -8.22
CA TYR A 40 -19.96 39.20 -7.28
C TYR A 40 -20.30 37.87 -6.58
N ASN A 41 -20.22 36.75 -7.31
CA ASN A 41 -20.50 35.40 -6.79
C ASN A 41 -19.37 34.82 -5.92
N LYS A 42 -18.34 35.59 -5.59
CA LYS A 42 -17.23 35.09 -4.76
C LYS A 42 -17.69 34.98 -3.32
N THR A 43 -17.65 33.76 -2.79
CA THR A 43 -17.97 33.50 -1.38
C THR A 43 -17.08 34.34 -0.47
N THR A 44 -17.72 35.01 0.50
CA THR A 44 -17.05 35.86 1.48
C THR A 44 -16.13 35.01 2.38
N LYS A 45 -15.02 35.61 2.85
CA LYS A 45 -14.08 34.91 3.73
C LYS A 45 -14.73 34.49 5.04
N THR A 46 -15.64 35.31 5.57
CA THR A 46 -16.44 35.05 6.78
C THR A 46 -17.26 33.76 6.67
N ALA A 47 -17.93 33.56 5.53
CA ALA A 47 -18.70 32.36 5.25
C ALA A 47 -17.83 31.10 5.14
N MET A 48 -16.62 31.21 4.56
CA MET A 48 -15.65 30.12 4.54
C MET A 48 -15.15 29.76 5.94
N ASP A 49 -14.89 30.76 6.80
CA ASP A 49 -14.43 30.53 8.18
C ASP A 49 -15.49 29.85 9.06
N LEU A 50 -16.78 30.10 8.79
CA LEU A 50 -17.87 29.38 9.43
C LEU A 50 -17.87 27.89 9.07
N VAL A 51 -17.64 27.58 7.79
CA VAL A 51 -17.53 26.19 7.33
C VAL A 51 -16.33 25.49 7.98
N ARG A 52 -15.17 26.16 8.06
CA ARG A 52 -13.97 25.63 8.73
C ARG A 52 -14.23 25.28 10.19
N ARG A 53 -14.80 26.23 10.95
CA ARG A 53 -15.18 26.02 12.35
C ARG A 53 -16.14 24.86 12.53
N HIS A 54 -17.11 24.71 11.61
CA HIS A 54 -18.03 23.58 11.65
C HIS A 54 -17.32 22.24 11.39
N ILE A 55 -16.43 22.17 10.40
CA ILE A 55 -15.66 20.95 10.09
C ILE A 55 -14.75 20.55 11.27
N GLU A 56 -14.15 21.52 11.95
CA GLU A 56 -13.25 21.30 13.10
C GLU A 56 -13.98 20.89 14.38
N SER A 57 -15.28 21.16 14.48
CA SER A 57 -16.09 20.74 15.63
C SER A 57 -16.26 19.22 15.74
N PHE A 58 -16.07 18.49 14.64
CA PHE A 58 -16.24 17.04 14.63
C PHE A 58 -15.04 16.32 15.28
N PRO A 59 -15.28 15.29 16.11
CA PRO A 59 -14.20 14.51 16.70
C PRO A 59 -13.48 13.72 15.60
N VAL A 60 -12.18 13.96 15.47
CA VAL A 60 -11.32 13.29 14.50
C VAL A 60 -10.46 12.26 15.23
N VAL A 61 -10.40 11.05 14.67
CA VAL A 61 -9.54 9.97 15.18
C VAL A 61 -8.31 9.87 14.28
N ASP A 62 -7.13 9.84 14.89
CA ASP A 62 -5.90 9.53 14.16
C ASP A 62 -6.06 8.18 13.47
N GLY A 63 -5.68 8.11 12.19
CA GLY A 63 -5.91 6.96 11.33
C GLY A 63 -5.24 5.68 11.87
N HIS A 64 -5.88 4.98 12.80
CA HIS A 64 -5.43 3.69 13.30
C HIS A 64 -5.32 2.65 12.18
N TYR A 65 -6.04 2.88 11.09
CA TYR A 65 -6.11 2.06 9.88
C TYR A 65 -5.51 2.71 8.64
N THR A 66 -4.97 3.93 8.73
CA THR A 66 -4.26 4.51 7.59
C THR A 66 -2.90 3.83 7.45
N ARG A 67 -2.45 3.65 6.20
CA ARG A 67 -1.11 3.13 5.93
C ARG A 67 -0.10 4.07 6.58
N LYS A 68 1.03 3.52 7.07
CA LYS A 68 2.10 4.27 7.77
C LYS A 68 2.52 5.56 7.07
N ASP A 69 2.38 5.59 5.74
CA ASP A 69 2.82 6.70 4.88
C ASP A 69 1.72 7.75 4.63
N SER A 70 0.58 7.67 5.32
CA SER A 70 -0.54 8.59 5.16
C SER A 70 -0.89 9.29 6.48
N ASN A 71 -0.66 10.61 6.52
CA ASN A 71 -1.10 11.50 7.60
C ASN A 71 -2.61 11.81 7.55
N ARG A 72 -3.40 10.99 6.86
CA ARG A 72 -4.84 11.21 6.68
C ARG A 72 -5.57 10.93 7.99
N LYS A 73 -6.37 11.88 8.44
CA LYS A 73 -7.18 11.70 9.65
C LYS A 73 -8.55 11.12 9.32
N CYS A 74 -9.19 10.42 10.27
CA CYS A 74 -10.45 9.73 10.03
C CYS A 74 -11.59 10.31 10.86
N LEU A 75 -12.66 10.70 10.19
CA LEU A 75 -13.97 11.02 10.78
C LEU A 75 -14.74 9.73 11.06
N ARG A 76 -15.73 9.77 11.96
CA ARG A 76 -16.55 8.61 12.30
C ARG A 76 -17.28 8.05 11.06
N ALA A 77 -17.65 6.77 11.14
CA ALA A 77 -18.25 6.04 10.02
C ALA A 77 -19.71 6.45 9.71
N ASP A 78 -20.39 7.03 10.69
CA ASP A 78 -21.76 7.56 10.56
C ASP A 78 -21.80 8.95 9.90
N LEU A 79 -20.66 9.63 9.82
CA LEU A 79 -20.53 10.92 9.15
C LEU A 79 -20.24 10.72 7.67
N ASN A 80 -20.85 11.57 6.86
CA ASN A 80 -20.57 11.72 5.44
C ASN A 80 -20.65 13.22 5.09
N ILE A 81 -20.11 13.65 3.94
CA ILE A 81 -20.07 15.08 3.55
C ILE A 81 -21.48 15.68 3.53
N LYS A 82 -22.47 14.93 3.03
CA LYS A 82 -23.87 15.39 2.98
C LYS A 82 -24.43 15.62 4.38
N ARG A 83 -24.16 14.69 5.31
CA ARG A 83 -24.61 14.73 6.70
C ARG A 83 -23.95 15.86 7.47
N MET A 84 -22.66 16.10 7.24
CA MET A 84 -21.96 17.27 7.78
C MET A 84 -22.61 18.56 7.29
N TYR A 85 -22.94 18.65 6.00
CA TYR A 85 -23.62 19.82 5.44
C TYR A 85 -25.03 20.03 6.02
N GLU A 86 -25.80 18.96 6.23
CA GLU A 86 -27.10 19.04 6.89
C GLU A 86 -26.98 19.60 8.32
N LEU A 87 -25.97 19.14 9.08
CA LEU A 87 -25.70 19.65 10.43
C LEU A 87 -25.23 21.10 10.41
N TYR A 88 -24.45 21.50 9.41
CA TYR A 88 -24.05 22.89 9.18
C TYR A 88 -25.26 23.80 8.96
N ILE A 89 -26.22 23.39 8.10
CA ILE A 89 -27.45 24.17 7.88
C ILE A 89 -28.23 24.31 9.20
N VAL A 90 -28.38 23.22 9.96
CA VAL A 90 -29.07 23.26 11.26
C VAL A 90 -28.38 24.22 12.21
N GLN A 91 -27.04 24.25 12.25
CA GLN A 91 -26.29 25.17 13.08
C GLN A 91 -26.42 26.63 12.63
N CYS A 92 -26.37 26.90 11.31
CA CYS A 92 -26.48 28.24 10.76
C CYS A 92 -27.86 28.87 10.98
N LYS A 93 -28.94 28.08 10.87
CA LYS A 93 -30.31 28.55 11.14
C LYS A 93 -30.51 29.17 12.52
N VAL A 94 -29.67 28.82 13.50
CA VAL A 94 -29.75 29.32 14.88
C VAL A 94 -28.93 30.59 15.08
N GLN A 95 -27.88 30.81 14.28
CA GLN A 95 -26.84 31.80 14.59
C GLN A 95 -26.74 32.94 13.57
N ILE A 96 -27.23 32.77 12.33
CA ILE A 96 -26.88 33.64 11.19
C ILE A 96 -28.07 33.81 10.23
N PRO A 97 -28.23 34.98 9.58
CA PRO A 97 -29.15 35.17 8.46
C PRO A 97 -28.89 34.21 7.30
N GLU A 98 -29.94 33.90 6.54
CA GLU A 98 -29.95 32.87 5.49
C GLU A 98 -29.02 33.20 4.29
N GLU A 99 -28.73 34.49 4.08
CA GLU A 99 -27.93 35.00 2.96
C GLU A 99 -26.44 34.61 3.02
N ASP A 100 -25.91 34.36 4.22
CA ASP A 100 -24.51 33.97 4.42
C ASP A 100 -24.29 32.44 4.38
N ILE A 101 -25.35 31.66 4.14
CA ILE A 101 -25.26 30.20 4.12
C ILE A 101 -24.60 29.73 2.84
N VAL A 102 -23.51 28.99 3.01
CA VAL A 102 -22.74 28.44 1.90
C VAL A 102 -23.47 27.25 1.25
N SER A 103 -23.39 27.13 -0.06
CA SER A 103 -23.93 25.98 -0.80
C SER A 103 -23.14 24.69 -0.54
N GLN A 104 -23.78 23.53 -0.70
CA GLN A 104 -23.13 22.23 -0.51
C GLN A 104 -21.89 22.03 -1.40
N ALA A 105 -21.89 22.60 -2.61
CA ALA A 105 -20.78 22.49 -3.54
C ALA A 105 -19.52 23.19 -2.99
N VAL A 106 -19.68 24.39 -2.43
CA VAL A 106 -18.57 25.14 -1.83
C VAL A 106 -18.12 24.46 -0.53
N PHE A 107 -19.06 23.97 0.30
CA PHE A 107 -18.72 23.18 1.49
C PHE A 107 -17.86 21.96 1.13
N ARG A 108 -18.26 21.20 0.09
CA ARG A 108 -17.53 20.03 -0.39
C ARG A 108 -16.16 20.40 -0.95
N LYS A 109 -16.04 21.56 -1.60
CA LYS A 109 -14.77 22.06 -2.13
C LYS A 109 -13.79 22.36 -0.99
N ILE A 110 -14.22 23.14 0.01
CA ILE A 110 -13.43 23.46 1.21
C ILE A 110 -12.99 22.16 1.91
N PHE A 111 -13.90 21.22 2.12
CA PHE A 111 -13.58 19.94 2.75
C PHE A 111 -12.49 19.14 2.01
N ASN A 112 -12.54 19.08 0.68
CA ASN A 112 -11.60 18.26 -0.09
C ASN A 112 -10.25 18.95 -0.35
N GLU A 113 -10.23 20.29 -0.45
CA GLU A 113 -9.02 21.05 -0.76
C GLU A 113 -8.23 21.41 0.50
N GLU A 114 -8.90 21.78 1.59
CA GLU A 114 -8.25 22.24 2.82
C GLU A 114 -7.98 21.09 3.81
N TYR A 115 -8.80 20.04 3.82
CA TYR A 115 -8.70 18.97 4.80
C TYR A 115 -8.35 17.61 4.18
N ASN A 116 -7.29 16.97 4.69
CA ASN A 116 -6.95 15.58 4.37
C ASN A 116 -7.70 14.62 5.31
N PHE A 117 -9.04 14.66 5.28
CA PHE A 117 -9.90 13.81 6.08
C PHE A 117 -10.48 12.67 5.26
N SER A 118 -10.84 11.59 5.95
CA SER A 118 -11.58 10.50 5.34
C SER A 118 -12.59 9.91 6.28
N PHE A 119 -13.66 9.38 5.71
CA PHE A 119 -14.68 8.68 6.49
C PHE A 119 -14.17 7.28 6.84
N HIS A 120 -14.32 6.91 8.11
CA HIS A 120 -13.94 5.58 8.56
C HIS A 120 -14.78 4.53 7.84
N VAL A 121 -14.14 3.71 7.02
CA VAL A 121 -14.79 2.51 6.49
C VAL A 121 -14.76 1.47 7.60
N THR A 122 -15.91 1.14 8.16
CA THR A 122 -16.06 0.10 9.19
C THR A 122 -15.68 -1.27 8.64
N LYS A 123 -14.39 -1.55 8.54
CA LYS A 123 -13.88 -2.87 8.20
C LYS A 123 -13.73 -3.65 9.50
N LYS A 124 -14.79 -4.38 9.85
CA LYS A 124 -14.79 -5.37 10.95
C LYS A 124 -13.74 -6.49 10.77
N LYS A 125 -13.02 -6.54 9.64
CA LYS A 125 -12.16 -7.66 9.23
C LYS A 125 -10.77 -7.68 9.86
N ASP A 126 -10.28 -6.55 10.43
CA ASP A 126 -8.87 -6.41 10.86
C ASP A 126 -8.68 -5.87 12.28
N GLN A 127 -9.68 -5.97 13.17
CA GLN A 127 -9.55 -5.48 14.53
C GLN A 127 -8.86 -6.50 15.44
N CYS A 128 -7.82 -6.07 16.16
CA CYS A 128 -7.20 -6.91 17.18
C CYS A 128 -8.05 -6.89 18.44
N ALA A 129 -8.55 -8.06 18.87
CA ALA A 129 -9.38 -8.20 20.06
C ALA A 129 -8.77 -7.52 21.31
N VAL A 130 -7.46 -7.69 21.55
CA VAL A 130 -6.77 -7.09 22.71
C VAL A 130 -6.79 -5.56 22.65
N SER A 131 -6.53 -4.97 21.49
CA SER A 131 -6.56 -3.51 21.30
C SER A 131 -7.99 -2.97 21.37
N THR A 132 -8.95 -3.65 20.75
CA THR A 132 -10.36 -3.25 20.77
C THR A 132 -10.91 -3.24 22.19
N THR A 133 -10.66 -4.29 22.97
CA THR A 133 -11.08 -4.36 24.38
C THR A 133 -10.44 -3.25 25.21
N HIS A 134 -9.14 -2.97 25.02
CA HIS A 134 -8.48 -1.86 25.71
C HIS A 134 -9.12 -0.51 25.37
N HIS A 135 -9.34 -0.20 24.09
CA HIS A 135 -9.97 1.05 23.66
C HIS A 135 -11.40 1.20 24.16
N GLN A 136 -12.21 0.14 24.11
CA GLN A 136 -13.58 0.14 24.63
C GLN A 136 -13.61 0.43 26.13
N ARG A 137 -12.84 -0.33 26.94
CA ARG A 137 -12.79 -0.15 28.40
C ARG A 137 -12.20 1.20 28.81
N ASN A 138 -11.29 1.74 28.02
CA ASN A 138 -10.76 3.08 28.25
C ASN A 138 -11.82 4.17 27.99
N ASN A 139 -12.61 4.03 26.92
CA ASN A 139 -13.70 4.96 26.62
C ASN A 139 -14.85 4.88 27.63
N GLU A 140 -15.14 3.69 28.14
CA GLU A 140 -16.15 3.43 29.17
C GLU A 140 -15.67 3.78 30.59
N GLY A 141 -14.39 4.14 30.77
CA GLY A 141 -13.79 4.40 32.08
C GLY A 141 -13.59 3.17 32.97
N THR A 142 -13.85 1.97 32.46
CA THR A 142 -13.78 0.67 33.18
C THR A 142 -12.43 -0.05 32.98
N LEU A 143 -11.36 0.71 32.73
CA LEU A 143 -10.04 0.17 32.42
C LEU A 143 -9.36 -0.42 33.66
N THR A 144 -9.22 -1.75 33.69
CA THR A 144 -8.45 -2.42 34.76
C THR A 144 -6.95 -2.41 34.46
N LYS A 145 -6.13 -2.42 35.53
CA LYS A 145 -4.66 -2.46 35.44
C LYS A 145 -4.17 -3.66 34.61
N ASP A 146 -4.84 -4.80 34.70
CA ASP A 146 -4.48 -6.01 33.96
C ASP A 146 -4.70 -5.88 32.45
N ILE A 147 -5.80 -5.24 32.04
CA ILE A 147 -6.09 -4.98 30.62
C ILE A 147 -5.05 -4.03 30.03
N LYS A 148 -4.67 -2.99 30.78
CA LYS A 148 -3.59 -2.07 30.38
C LYS A 148 -2.26 -2.80 30.23
N LYS A 149 -1.86 -3.58 31.23
CA LYS A 149 -0.61 -4.37 31.19
C LYS A 149 -0.59 -5.38 30.03
N ALA A 150 -1.73 -6.01 29.73
CA ALA A 150 -1.85 -6.92 28.59
C ALA A 150 -1.72 -6.19 27.24
N TYR A 151 -2.30 -4.99 27.13
CA TYR A 151 -2.19 -4.12 25.96
C TYR A 151 -0.74 -3.65 25.72
N ASP A 152 -0.07 -3.18 26.77
CA ASP A 152 1.33 -2.73 26.68
C ASP A 152 2.25 -3.85 26.22
N LYS A 153 2.06 -5.06 26.78
CA LYS A 153 2.77 -6.27 26.35
C LYS A 153 2.47 -6.62 24.90
N HIS A 154 1.24 -6.43 24.44
CA HIS A 154 0.85 -6.65 23.05
C HIS A 154 1.55 -5.66 22.10
N GLN A 155 1.57 -4.35 22.44
CA GLN A 155 2.26 -3.33 21.65
C GLN A 155 3.78 -3.57 21.61
N ALA A 156 4.41 -3.86 22.75
CA ALA A 156 5.84 -4.15 22.83
C ALA A 156 6.23 -5.34 21.93
N ARG A 157 5.46 -6.44 21.95
CA ARG A 157 5.67 -7.61 21.07
C ARG A 157 5.54 -7.25 19.59
N LYS A 158 4.54 -6.42 19.24
CA LYS A 158 4.32 -5.94 17.87
C LYS A 158 5.48 -5.07 17.39
N ILE A 159 6.02 -4.20 18.24
CA ILE A 159 7.19 -3.36 17.94
C ILE A 159 8.42 -4.24 17.71
N LYS A 160 8.73 -5.12 18.67
CA LYS A 160 9.88 -6.03 18.58
C LYS A 160 9.87 -6.89 17.30
N ALA A 161 8.72 -7.50 16.98
CA ALA A 161 8.58 -8.31 15.76
C ALA A 161 8.79 -7.49 14.47
N ARG A 162 8.37 -6.22 14.46
CA ARG A 162 8.60 -5.31 13.31
C ARG A 162 10.06 -4.91 13.18
N GLU A 163 10.73 -4.66 14.30
CA GLU A 163 12.17 -4.34 14.35
C GLU A 163 13.02 -5.52 13.87
N GLU A 164 12.74 -6.72 14.36
CA GLU A 164 13.43 -7.94 13.91
C GLU A 164 13.21 -8.17 12.41
N LYS A 165 11.98 -8.04 11.91
CA LYS A 165 11.70 -8.11 10.46
C LYS A 165 12.44 -7.03 9.67
N LYS A 166 12.67 -5.84 10.26
CA LYS A 166 13.48 -4.78 9.64
C LYS A 166 14.96 -5.17 9.61
N LYS A 167 15.50 -5.73 10.70
CA LYS A 167 16.87 -6.26 10.77
C LYS A 167 17.07 -7.38 9.75
N ASP A 168 16.16 -8.33 9.66
CA ASP A 168 16.22 -9.44 8.69
C ASP A 168 16.21 -8.91 7.24
N ARG A 169 15.35 -7.92 6.94
CA ARG A 169 15.38 -7.26 5.62
C ARG A 169 16.71 -6.55 5.34
N LEU A 170 17.29 -5.88 6.33
CA LEU A 170 18.55 -5.17 6.18
C LEU A 170 19.73 -6.13 5.97
N ILE A 171 19.73 -7.27 6.66
CA ILE A 171 20.71 -8.34 6.44
C ILE A 171 20.64 -8.81 4.98
N LEU A 172 19.43 -9.03 4.46
CA LEU A 172 19.23 -9.42 3.05
C LEU A 172 19.74 -8.34 2.09
N THR A 173 19.44 -7.06 2.30
CA THR A 173 19.90 -5.98 1.41
C THR A 173 21.42 -5.83 1.43
N ASN A 174 22.05 -6.01 2.59
CA ASN A 174 23.51 -5.87 2.74
C ASN A 174 24.26 -7.09 2.19
N GLN A 175 23.72 -8.31 2.35
CA GLN A 175 24.27 -9.52 1.74
C GLN A 175 23.98 -9.60 0.22
N SER A 176 22.96 -8.91 -0.26
CA SER A 176 22.54 -8.89 -1.67
C SER A 176 23.49 -8.13 -2.61
N ARG A 177 24.54 -7.47 -2.12
CA ARG A 177 25.61 -6.96 -3.01
C ARG A 177 26.65 -8.01 -3.39
N SER A 178 26.72 -9.13 -2.64
CA SER A 178 27.64 -10.24 -2.94
C SER A 178 26.97 -11.61 -3.00
N SER A 179 25.66 -11.72 -2.74
CA SER A 179 24.95 -12.98 -2.94
C SER A 179 23.46 -12.78 -3.19
N ILE A 180 23.04 -13.15 -4.40
CA ILE A 180 21.63 -13.32 -4.80
C ILE A 180 21.04 -14.38 -3.86
N THR A 181 20.46 -13.95 -2.76
CA THR A 181 19.62 -14.83 -1.94
C THR A 181 18.30 -14.94 -2.66
N ASN A 182 18.08 -16.11 -3.27
CA ASN A 182 16.83 -16.46 -3.90
C ASN A 182 15.68 -16.43 -2.88
N SER A 183 15.10 -15.24 -2.67
CA SER A 183 13.72 -15.09 -2.27
C SER A 183 12.88 -15.51 -3.47
N TRP A 184 12.76 -16.82 -3.69
CA TRP A 184 11.74 -17.37 -4.56
C TRP A 184 10.38 -17.02 -3.95
N LYS A 185 9.79 -15.89 -4.36
CA LYS A 185 8.34 -15.83 -4.41
C LYS A 185 7.92 -16.77 -5.53
N VAL A 186 7.80 -18.06 -5.20
CA VAL A 186 7.08 -18.99 -6.05
C VAL A 186 5.64 -18.54 -6.03
N VAL A 187 5.28 -17.67 -6.96
CA VAL A 187 3.88 -17.49 -7.33
C VAL A 187 3.52 -18.81 -8.01
N THR A 188 2.97 -19.75 -7.25
CA THR A 188 2.37 -20.94 -7.83
C THR A 188 1.16 -20.48 -8.63
N LEU A 189 1.38 -20.23 -9.93
CA LEU A 189 0.31 -20.05 -10.90
C LEU A 189 -0.36 -21.40 -11.06
N LYS A 190 -1.41 -21.63 -10.25
CA LYS A 190 -2.38 -22.68 -10.54
C LYS A 190 -3.05 -22.24 -11.84
N TRP A 191 -2.77 -22.95 -12.93
CA TRP A 191 -3.36 -22.70 -14.25
C TRP A 191 -4.87 -23.01 -14.19
N SER A 192 -5.62 -22.07 -13.64
CA SER A 192 -7.04 -21.87 -13.90
C SER A 192 -7.14 -20.53 -14.62
N VAL A 193 -7.67 -20.59 -15.84
CA VAL A 193 -7.69 -19.51 -16.84
C VAL A 193 -8.49 -18.27 -16.35
N THR A 194 -9.20 -18.36 -15.24
CA THR A 194 -10.14 -17.34 -14.78
C THR A 194 -9.72 -16.55 -13.52
N THR A 195 -8.74 -17.01 -12.74
CA THR A 195 -8.47 -16.41 -11.40
C THR A 195 -7.25 -15.49 -11.32
N CYS A 196 -6.37 -15.46 -12.32
CA CYS A 196 -5.09 -14.75 -12.19
C CYS A 196 -5.19 -13.22 -12.33
N THR A 197 -6.30 -12.71 -12.87
CA THR A 197 -6.53 -11.28 -13.09
C THR A 197 -6.85 -10.49 -11.82
N HIS A 198 -7.28 -11.16 -10.74
CA HIS A 198 -7.74 -10.47 -9.51
C HIS A 198 -6.61 -10.14 -8.50
N GLN A 199 -5.48 -10.86 -8.51
CA GLN A 199 -4.42 -10.68 -7.50
C GLN A 199 -3.31 -9.71 -7.92
N LEU A 200 -3.15 -9.46 -9.22
CA LEU A 200 -2.30 -8.40 -9.75
C LEU A 200 -3.20 -7.20 -10.07
N ASN A 201 -3.53 -6.40 -9.06
CA ASN A 201 -4.15 -5.09 -9.27
C ASN A 201 -3.17 -4.20 -10.05
N LEU A 202 -3.18 -4.33 -11.38
CA LEU A 202 -2.44 -3.49 -12.32
C LEU A 202 -3.34 -2.30 -12.67
N PRO A 203 -3.03 -1.06 -12.22
CA PRO A 203 -3.77 0.13 -12.62
C PRO A 203 -3.41 0.60 -14.06
N LYS A 204 -3.00 -0.30 -14.96
CA LYS A 204 -2.60 0.05 -16.33
C LYS A 204 -3.28 -0.88 -17.34
N LYS A 205 -3.93 -0.24 -18.31
CA LYS A 205 -4.63 -0.71 -19.53
C LYS A 205 -4.43 -2.19 -19.88
N LYS A 206 -5.52 -2.88 -20.26
CA LYS A 206 -5.55 -4.24 -20.84
C LYS A 206 -4.35 -4.41 -21.81
N THR A 207 -3.28 -5.01 -21.33
CA THR A 207 -2.12 -5.32 -22.16
C THR A 207 -2.39 -6.71 -22.69
N GLU A 208 -2.61 -6.83 -24.00
CA GLU A 208 -2.85 -8.13 -24.62
C GLU A 208 -1.57 -8.95 -24.56
N VAL A 209 -1.66 -10.11 -23.91
CA VAL A 209 -0.56 -11.07 -23.82
C VAL A 209 -0.83 -12.17 -24.83
N LEU A 210 -0.12 -12.14 -25.95
CA LEU A 210 -0.21 -13.10 -27.04
C LEU A 210 0.74 -14.28 -26.82
N VAL A 211 1.90 -14.02 -26.24
CA VAL A 211 2.98 -15.00 -26.09
C VAL A 211 3.41 -15.10 -24.62
N PRO A 212 3.63 -16.31 -24.05
CA PRO A 212 3.98 -16.47 -22.64
C PRO A 212 5.20 -15.67 -22.18
N GLN A 213 6.16 -15.44 -23.07
CA GLN A 213 7.36 -14.64 -22.81
C GLN A 213 7.03 -13.18 -22.48
N GLN A 214 5.94 -12.63 -23.00
CA GLN A 214 5.51 -11.24 -22.75
C GLN A 214 5.07 -11.02 -21.30
N TRP A 215 4.77 -12.09 -20.54
CA TRP A 215 4.49 -11.99 -19.11
C TRP A 215 5.67 -11.39 -18.33
N ALA A 216 6.91 -11.63 -18.75
CA ALA A 216 8.06 -11.00 -18.12
C ALA A 216 7.97 -9.47 -18.21
N THR A 217 7.63 -8.93 -19.38
CA THR A 217 7.48 -7.48 -19.57
C THR A 217 6.32 -6.91 -18.76
N VAL A 218 5.16 -7.59 -18.76
CA VAL A 218 3.99 -7.17 -17.96
C VAL A 218 4.32 -7.14 -16.47
N MET A 219 5.01 -8.16 -15.97
CA MET A 219 5.41 -8.25 -14.58
C MET A 219 6.44 -7.17 -14.23
N GLN A 220 7.40 -6.84 -15.11
CA GLN A 220 8.35 -5.72 -14.92
C GLN A 220 7.61 -4.39 -14.77
N MET A 221 6.67 -4.12 -15.68
CA MET A 221 5.89 -2.87 -15.74
C MET A 221 4.85 -2.72 -14.61
N ALA A 222 4.60 -3.78 -13.85
CA ALA A 222 3.65 -3.78 -12.74
C ALA A 222 3.97 -2.74 -11.67
N ARG A 223 5.26 -2.38 -11.52
CA ARG A 223 5.71 -1.36 -10.58
C ARG A 223 6.15 -0.10 -11.35
N ARG A 224 5.54 1.05 -11.01
CA ARG A 224 5.80 2.34 -11.70
C ARG A 224 7.18 2.92 -11.42
N TYR A 225 7.69 2.72 -10.20
CA TYR A 225 8.99 3.22 -9.74
C TYR A 225 9.76 2.03 -9.16
N ASP A 226 10.95 1.76 -9.68
CA ASP A 226 11.79 0.58 -9.40
C ASP A 226 11.15 -0.75 -9.89
N PRO A 227 11.18 -1.01 -11.21
CA PRO A 227 10.64 -2.22 -11.84
C PRO A 227 11.22 -3.52 -11.27
N TYR A 228 10.44 -4.60 -11.30
CA TYR A 228 10.94 -5.89 -10.83
C TYR A 228 12.05 -6.43 -11.75
N MET A 229 13.16 -6.89 -11.18
CA MET A 229 14.13 -7.71 -11.92
C MET A 229 13.53 -9.11 -12.13
N ILE A 230 13.32 -9.48 -13.39
CA ILE A 230 12.70 -10.75 -13.75
C ILE A 230 13.70 -11.62 -14.46
N VAL A 231 13.96 -12.78 -13.87
CA VAL A 231 14.83 -13.81 -14.43
C VAL A 231 13.94 -14.94 -14.93
N PRO A 232 13.78 -15.11 -16.26
CA PRO A 232 13.01 -16.22 -16.81
C PRO A 232 13.75 -17.54 -16.53
N LEU A 233 13.03 -18.53 -15.99
CA LEU A 233 13.59 -19.84 -15.69
C LEU A 233 13.56 -20.74 -16.93
N LYS A 234 14.66 -21.45 -17.16
CA LYS A 234 14.73 -22.54 -18.15
C LYS A 234 14.41 -23.88 -17.48
N TYR A 235 14.19 -24.92 -18.29
CA TYR A 235 13.96 -26.27 -17.76
C TYR A 235 15.17 -26.80 -16.96
N GLU A 236 16.37 -26.32 -17.27
CA GLU A 236 17.63 -26.67 -16.60
C GLU A 236 17.71 -26.13 -15.16
N ASP A 237 16.95 -25.07 -14.85
CA ASP A 237 16.91 -24.43 -13.54
C ASP A 237 15.91 -25.12 -12.59
N ILE A 238 15.15 -26.12 -13.08
CA ILE A 238 14.10 -26.79 -12.31
C ILE A 238 14.67 -28.03 -11.63
N TYR A 239 14.71 -28.01 -10.30
CA TYR A 239 15.19 -29.12 -9.47
C TYR A 239 14.04 -29.97 -8.89
N ASN A 240 14.34 -31.24 -8.62
CA ASN A 240 13.41 -32.16 -7.97
C ASN A 240 13.53 -32.07 -6.44
N PHE A 241 12.66 -31.27 -5.83
CA PHE A 241 12.60 -31.14 -4.37
C PHE A 241 11.84 -32.27 -3.69
N LYS A 242 11.02 -33.07 -4.40
CA LYS A 242 10.17 -34.10 -3.77
C LYS A 242 11.02 -35.17 -3.09
N ASP A 243 12.06 -35.63 -3.77
CA ASP A 243 12.93 -36.68 -3.24
C ASP A 243 13.91 -36.12 -2.20
N LEU A 244 14.33 -34.87 -2.37
CA LEU A 244 15.09 -34.15 -1.36
C LEU A 244 14.29 -34.00 -0.05
N THR A 245 13.02 -33.59 -0.13
CA THR A 245 12.15 -33.44 1.05
C THR A 245 11.94 -34.76 1.75
N LYS A 246 11.79 -35.88 1.04
CA LYS A 246 11.71 -37.22 1.66
C LYS A 246 12.98 -37.59 2.44
N LYS A 247 14.16 -37.21 1.92
CA LYS A 247 15.47 -37.47 2.55
C LYS A 247 15.69 -36.56 3.78
N ILE A 248 15.41 -35.26 3.62
CA ILE A 248 15.70 -34.22 4.61
C ILE A 248 14.61 -34.13 5.68
N MET A 249 13.34 -34.04 5.29
CA MET A 249 12.27 -33.60 6.17
C MET A 249 11.52 -34.78 6.79
N LYS A 250 12.17 -35.48 7.73
CA LYS A 250 11.49 -36.35 8.69
C LYS A 250 11.10 -35.52 9.92
N PHE A 251 9.85 -35.63 10.37
CA PHE A 251 9.36 -34.92 11.56
C PHE A 251 10.20 -35.32 12.79
N ARG A 252 11.13 -34.46 13.21
CA ARG A 252 11.95 -34.69 14.41
C ARG A 252 11.12 -34.42 15.65
N LYS A 253 11.20 -35.31 16.62
CA LYS A 253 10.48 -35.18 17.89
C LYS A 253 11.31 -34.44 18.95
N GLU A 254 12.62 -34.34 18.75
CA GLU A 254 13.59 -33.89 19.75
C GLU A 254 14.65 -32.94 19.17
N ASP A 255 15.09 -32.01 20.01
CA ASP A 255 16.20 -31.07 19.79
C ASP A 255 17.55 -31.76 19.86
N VAL A 256 18.62 -31.08 19.43
CA VAL A 256 20.02 -31.53 19.65
C VAL A 256 20.31 -31.82 21.13
N ASN A 257 19.63 -31.09 22.02
CA ASN A 257 19.75 -31.24 23.48
C ASN A 257 18.77 -32.28 24.08
N GLY A 258 18.15 -33.14 23.27
CA GLY A 258 17.22 -34.18 23.72
C GLY A 258 15.86 -33.66 24.23
N LYS A 259 15.54 -32.38 24.02
CA LYS A 259 14.28 -31.78 24.47
C LYS A 259 13.18 -31.97 23.41
N LYS A 260 11.97 -32.35 23.84
CA LYS A 260 10.83 -32.52 22.92
C LYS A 260 10.44 -31.22 22.21
N ILE A 261 10.24 -31.31 20.90
CA ILE A 261 9.87 -30.19 20.03
C ILE A 261 8.35 -30.09 19.90
N LYS A 262 7.80 -28.94 20.30
CA LYS A 262 6.37 -28.62 20.13
C LYS A 262 6.18 -27.83 18.83
N TRP A 263 6.13 -28.51 17.70
CA TRP A 263 6.05 -27.90 16.35
C TRP A 263 4.98 -26.81 16.23
N LEU A 264 3.77 -27.04 16.74
CA LEU A 264 2.67 -26.07 16.70
C LEU A 264 2.93 -24.78 17.49
N LYS A 265 3.88 -24.81 18.44
CA LYS A 265 4.26 -23.64 19.25
C LYS A 265 5.42 -22.86 18.65
N ILE A 266 6.08 -23.38 17.62
CA ILE A 266 7.19 -22.69 16.96
C ILE A 266 6.64 -21.45 16.26
N ARG A 267 7.22 -20.29 16.58
CA ARG A 267 6.84 -19.00 15.97
C ARG A 267 7.91 -18.46 15.05
N TRP A 268 9.12 -18.97 15.17
CA TRP A 268 10.27 -18.46 14.45
C TRP A 268 11.19 -19.59 14.03
N LEU A 269 11.57 -19.57 12.75
CA LEU A 269 12.51 -20.49 12.11
C LEU A 269 13.57 -19.63 11.44
N ARG A 270 14.83 -19.98 11.64
CA ARG A 270 15.98 -19.34 11.02
C ARG A 270 16.83 -20.40 10.33
N TYR A 271 17.16 -20.10 9.08
CA TYR A 271 18.01 -20.91 8.22
C TYR A 271 19.27 -20.11 7.93
N THR A 272 20.42 -20.73 8.14
CA THR A 272 21.76 -20.15 8.00
C THR A 272 22.50 -20.89 6.89
N LYS A 273 23.24 -20.18 6.04
CA LYS A 273 24.01 -20.82 4.96
C LYS A 273 25.19 -21.61 5.50
N GLU A 274 25.71 -21.18 6.64
CA GLU A 274 26.85 -21.76 7.33
C GLU A 274 26.54 -23.19 7.82
N ASN A 275 25.28 -23.43 8.23
CA ASN A 275 24.81 -24.70 8.76
C ASN A 275 23.51 -25.13 8.05
N PRO A 276 23.58 -25.70 6.83
CA PRO A 276 22.40 -26.08 6.04
C PRO A 276 21.60 -27.23 6.66
N ASP A 277 22.26 -28.04 7.50
CA ASP A 277 21.66 -29.23 8.12
C ASP A 277 20.99 -28.94 9.47
N CYS A 278 21.06 -27.71 9.96
CA CYS A 278 20.48 -27.29 11.24
C CYS A 278 19.41 -26.22 11.03
N ILE A 279 18.28 -26.40 11.70
CA ILE A 279 17.24 -25.38 11.81
C ILE A 279 17.31 -24.79 13.22
N LEU A 280 17.45 -23.47 13.27
CA LEU A 280 17.33 -22.70 14.50
C LEU A 280 15.88 -22.28 14.68
N PHE A 281 15.29 -22.52 15.85
CA PHE A 281 13.91 -22.16 16.11
C PHE A 281 13.67 -21.56 17.49
N LYS A 282 12.56 -20.83 17.63
CA LYS A 282 12.10 -20.24 18.89
C LYS A 282 10.59 -20.38 19.10
N TYR A 283 10.20 -20.44 20.37
CA TYR A 283 8.79 -20.41 20.78
C TYR A 283 8.30 -18.99 21.04
N LYS A 284 9.11 -18.17 21.72
CA LYS A 284 8.85 -16.74 21.96
C LYS A 284 9.99 -15.89 21.37
N MET A 285 9.71 -14.61 21.14
CA MET A 285 10.71 -13.68 20.60
C MET A 285 11.86 -13.39 21.59
N ASP A 286 11.64 -13.60 22.88
CA ASP A 286 12.64 -13.32 23.92
C ASP A 286 13.55 -14.52 24.21
N ASP A 287 13.19 -15.72 23.74
CA ASP A 287 13.94 -16.93 24.03
C ASP A 287 15.24 -17.00 23.22
N ALA A 288 16.22 -17.77 23.70
CA ALA A 288 17.39 -18.15 22.89
C ALA A 288 16.98 -19.13 21.76
N PHE A 289 17.74 -19.17 20.67
CA PHE A 289 17.50 -20.13 19.59
C PHE A 289 17.79 -21.55 20.09
N ARG A 290 16.92 -22.50 19.73
CA ARG A 290 17.16 -23.92 19.88
C ARG A 290 17.52 -24.53 18.53
N GLU A 291 18.34 -25.56 18.56
CA GLU A 291 18.84 -26.23 17.37
C GLU A 291 18.17 -27.58 17.18
N MET A 292 17.73 -27.82 15.94
CA MET A 292 17.22 -29.09 15.48
C MET A 292 17.96 -29.49 14.20
N LYS A 293 18.57 -30.68 14.22
CA LYS A 293 19.22 -31.26 13.04
C LYS A 293 18.17 -31.84 12.09
N VAL A 294 18.21 -31.42 10.83
CA VAL A 294 17.28 -31.83 9.79
C VAL A 294 17.82 -33.04 9.04
N ALA A 295 19.10 -33.00 8.66
CA ALA A 295 19.75 -34.09 7.96
C ALA A 295 19.70 -35.40 8.76
N PRO A 296 19.66 -36.57 8.09
CA PRO A 296 19.82 -37.85 8.78
C PRO A 296 21.18 -37.88 9.49
N THR A 297 21.18 -38.08 10.80
CA THR A 297 22.39 -38.47 11.52
C THR A 297 22.86 -39.80 10.95
N SER A 298 24.12 -39.84 10.50
CA SER A 298 24.83 -41.07 10.15
C SER A 298 24.49 -42.18 11.14
N THR A 299 23.82 -43.24 10.66
CA THR A 299 23.80 -44.51 11.38
C THR A 299 25.23 -45.04 11.40
N ARG A 300 25.71 -45.45 12.59
CA ARG A 300 27.05 -45.98 12.89
C ARG A 300 27.78 -46.48 11.63
N GLY A 301 28.82 -45.75 11.22
CA GLY A 301 29.82 -46.21 10.24
C GLY A 301 29.67 -45.74 8.78
N ARG A 302 28.60 -45.03 8.39
CA ARG A 302 28.52 -44.42 7.04
C ARG A 302 28.50 -42.90 7.09
N ALA A 303 29.45 -42.25 6.42
CA ALA A 303 29.44 -40.80 6.23
C ALA A 303 28.10 -40.38 5.59
N ALA A 304 27.51 -39.30 6.10
CA ALA A 304 26.26 -38.77 5.54
C ALA A 304 26.54 -38.26 4.11
N GLU A 305 25.85 -38.84 3.12
CA GLU A 305 25.97 -38.42 1.73
C GLU A 305 25.46 -36.97 1.58
N LYS A 306 26.27 -36.08 1.00
CA LYS A 306 25.86 -34.70 0.76
C LYS A 306 24.64 -34.69 -0.17
N ASN A 307 23.55 -34.06 0.28
CA ASN A 307 22.34 -33.93 -0.52
C ASN A 307 22.59 -33.03 -1.74
N HIS A 308 22.82 -33.63 -2.91
CA HIS A 308 22.91 -32.88 -4.17
C HIS A 308 21.51 -32.61 -4.73
N LEU A 309 21.33 -31.42 -5.31
CA LEU A 309 20.10 -31.06 -6.00
C LEU A 309 20.05 -31.77 -7.37
N ILE A 310 19.08 -32.65 -7.54
CA ILE A 310 18.88 -33.39 -8.80
C ILE A 310 18.01 -32.53 -9.73
N LYS A 311 18.45 -32.30 -10.97
CA LYS A 311 17.63 -31.64 -12.00
C LYS A 311 16.39 -32.48 -12.28
N LYS A 312 15.22 -31.85 -12.32
CA LYS A 312 13.95 -32.55 -12.57
C LYS A 312 13.81 -32.95 -14.04
N TYR A 313 14.32 -32.12 -14.93
CA TYR A 313 14.22 -32.31 -16.38
C TYR A 313 15.61 -32.30 -17.00
N THR A 314 15.90 -33.31 -17.81
CA THR A 314 17.16 -33.43 -18.57
C THR A 314 17.04 -32.77 -19.95
N SER A 315 15.82 -32.71 -20.49
CA SER A 315 15.52 -32.12 -21.80
C SER A 315 14.23 -31.30 -21.75
N ARG A 316 14.00 -30.51 -22.81
CA ARG A 316 12.77 -29.75 -22.99
C ARG A 316 11.58 -30.70 -23.05
N GLN A 317 10.60 -30.50 -22.18
CA GLN A 317 9.38 -31.31 -22.22
C GLN A 317 8.57 -30.97 -23.47
N SER A 318 8.20 -32.01 -24.24
CA SER A 318 7.26 -31.87 -25.34
C SER A 318 5.84 -31.61 -24.81
N ILE A 319 5.05 -30.90 -25.60
CA ILE A 319 3.63 -30.71 -25.29
C ILE A 319 2.91 -32.01 -25.63
N SER A 320 2.21 -32.60 -24.66
CA SER A 320 1.39 -33.80 -24.91
C SER A 320 0.38 -33.55 -26.03
N ALA A 321 0.09 -34.58 -26.84
CA ALA A 321 -0.85 -34.47 -27.97
C ALA A 321 -2.22 -33.90 -27.55
N ALA A 322 -2.74 -34.31 -26.39
CA ALA A 322 -3.99 -33.80 -25.83
C ALA A 322 -3.96 -32.29 -25.54
N ASN A 323 -2.88 -31.79 -24.94
CA ASN A 323 -2.73 -30.35 -24.68
C ASN A 323 -2.48 -29.56 -25.97
N LYS A 324 -1.79 -30.15 -26.96
CA LYS A 324 -1.57 -29.52 -28.27
C LYS A 324 -2.91 -29.32 -29.00
N LYS A 325 -3.77 -30.34 -29.03
CA LYS A 325 -5.12 -30.27 -29.61
C LYS A 325 -5.97 -29.17 -28.94
N ARG A 326 -5.97 -29.11 -27.60
CA ARG A 326 -6.69 -28.07 -26.84
C ARG A 326 -6.23 -26.64 -27.14
N LEU A 327 -4.93 -26.43 -27.37
CA LEU A 327 -4.39 -25.12 -27.73
C LEU A 327 -4.78 -24.71 -29.16
N GLN A 328 -4.84 -25.67 -30.08
CA GLN A 328 -5.25 -25.43 -31.46
C GLN A 328 -6.74 -25.08 -31.55
N GLU A 329 -7.61 -25.83 -30.88
CA GLU A 329 -9.07 -25.57 -30.83
C GLU A 329 -9.38 -24.18 -30.26
N ARG A 330 -8.64 -23.76 -29.22
CA ARG A 330 -8.85 -22.47 -28.55
C ARG A 330 -8.44 -21.26 -29.38
N ASN A 331 -7.52 -21.41 -30.33
CA ASN A 331 -7.13 -20.35 -31.26
C ASN A 331 -8.11 -20.19 -32.43
N HIS A 332 -8.99 -21.16 -32.68
CA HIS A 332 -10.00 -21.11 -33.75
C HIS A 332 -11.35 -20.51 -33.29
N SER A 333 -11.48 -20.14 -32.01
CA SER A 333 -12.71 -19.56 -31.43
C SER A 333 -12.60 -18.05 -31.13
N PHE A 334 -11.65 -17.35 -31.76
CA PHE A 334 -11.51 -15.89 -31.67
C PHE A 334 -11.73 -15.23 -33.03
#